data_AF-G1LYQ1-F1
#
_entry.id   AF-G1LYQ1-F1
#
_cell.length_a   1.000
_cell.length_b   1.000
_cell.length_c   1.000
_cell.angle_alpha   90.00
_cell.angle_beta   90.00
_cell.angle_gamma   90.00
#
_symmetry.space_group_name_H-M   'P 1'
#
loop_
_entity.id
_entity.type
_entity.pdbx_description
1 polymer ?
#
loop_
_entity_poly.entity_id
_entity_poly.type
_entity_poly.pdbx_seq_one_letter_code
_entity_poly.pdbx_strand_id
1 'polypeptide(L)' 'MDHSNIVSMFEMMDTSDKGTISFVQYKEGLKTLGLLNEDEVLKDDGHAITLEKFRAEVNKRTEEIWSAF' A
#
# COMPACT_ATOMS: atom_id res chain seq x y z
N MET A 1 -6.95 -2.84 -11.07
CA MET A 1 -6.40 -1.51 -10.72
C MET A 1 -5.25 -1.22 -11.67
N ASP A 2 -5.22 -0.05 -12.33
CA ASP A 2 -4.12 0.29 -13.24
C ASP A 2 -2.79 0.43 -12.48
N HIS A 3 -1.76 -0.29 -12.94
CA HIS A 3 -0.42 -0.23 -12.35
C HIS A 3 0.12 1.20 -12.23
N SER A 4 -0.15 2.05 -13.22
CA SER A 4 0.31 3.43 -13.24
C SER A 4 -0.20 4.24 -12.04
N ASN A 5 -1.42 3.97 -11.58
CA ASN A 5 -2.01 4.70 -10.44
C ASN A 5 -1.35 4.33 -9.11
N ILE A 6 -0.92 3.07 -8.94
CA ILE A 6 -0.22 2.62 -7.73
C ILE A 6 1.18 3.22 -7.64
N VAL A 7 1.89 3.25 -8.78
CA VAL A 7 3.23 3.84 -8.87
C VAL A 7 3.18 5.33 -8.55
N SER A 8 2.31 6.09 -9.20
CA SER A 8 2.18 7.52 -8.94
C SER A 8 1.80 7.84 -7.50
N MET A 9 0.92 7.04 -6.89
CA MET A 9 0.58 7.25 -5.48
C MET A 9 1.76 6.95 -4.55
N PHE A 10 2.55 5.93 -4.84
CA PHE A 10 3.77 5.63 -4.09
C PHE A 10 4.77 6.78 -4.18
N GLU A 11 5.02 7.30 -5.39
CA GLU A 11 5.91 8.44 -5.62
C GLU A 11 5.44 9.69 -4.87
N MET A 12 4.13 9.93 -4.79
CA MET A 12 3.58 11.04 -3.99
C MET A 12 3.81 10.87 -2.48
N MET A 13 3.87 9.63 -1.99
CA MET A 13 4.15 9.33 -0.59
C MET A 13 5.66 9.33 -0.29
N ASP A 14 6.50 8.91 -1.23
CA ASP A 14 7.96 8.93 -1.12
C ASP A 14 8.52 10.34 -1.39
N THR A 15 8.12 11.29 -0.56
CA THR A 15 8.57 12.69 -0.67
C THR A 15 10.08 12.87 -0.48
N SER A 16 10.78 11.83 -0.04
CA SER A 16 12.23 11.83 0.13
C SER A 16 12.98 11.28 -1.07
N ASP A 17 12.27 10.77 -2.10
CA ASP A 17 12.83 10.13 -3.29
C ASP A 17 13.81 8.99 -2.94
N LYS A 18 13.51 8.23 -1.88
CA LYS A 18 14.39 7.16 -1.35
C LYS A 18 14.08 5.78 -1.94
N GLY A 19 13.05 5.67 -2.77
CA GLY A 19 12.46 4.41 -3.21
C GLY A 19 11.71 3.66 -2.10
N THR A 20 11.44 4.32 -0.97
CA THR A 20 10.83 3.70 0.21
C THR A 20 9.90 4.65 0.97
N ILE A 21 8.81 4.11 1.52
CA ILE A 21 7.90 4.83 2.40
C ILE A 21 7.90 4.24 3.81
N SER A 22 7.54 5.07 4.78
CA SER A 22 7.33 4.64 6.17
C SER A 22 6.09 3.76 6.31
N PHE A 23 6.03 2.99 7.40
CA PHE A 23 4.86 2.20 7.75
C PHE A 23 3.57 3.03 7.90
N VAL A 24 3.69 4.27 8.39
CA VAL A 24 2.57 5.21 8.50
C VAL A 24 2.01 5.56 7.11
N GLN A 25 2.88 5.92 6.17
CA GLN A 25 2.48 6.23 4.79
C GLN A 25 1.88 5.01 4.09
N TYR A 26 2.46 3.83 4.31
CA TYR A 26 1.91 2.56 3.82
C TYR A 26 0.47 2.34 4.29
N LYS A 27 0.20 2.54 5.59
CA LYS A 27 -1.15 2.39 6.16
C LYS A 27 -2.13 3.40 5.58
N GLU A 28 -1.74 4.68 5.49
CA GLU A 28 -2.57 5.73 4.89
C GLU A 28 -2.84 5.47 3.39
N GLY A 29 -1.87 4.94 2.66
CA GLY A 29 -2.03 4.51 1.27
C GLY A 29 -3.11 3.42 1.14
N LEU A 30 -3.03 2.36 1.93
CA LEU A 30 -4.04 1.29 1.92
C LEU A 30 -5.43 1.80 2.31
N LYS A 31 -5.51 2.70 3.30
CA LYS A 31 -6.77 3.33 3.73
C LYS A 31 -7.39 4.18 2.62
N THR A 32 -6.58 4.98 1.93
CA THR A 32 -7.02 5.82 0.80
C THR A 32 -7.60 4.98 -0.34
N LEU A 33 -7.06 3.77 -0.54
CA LEU A 33 -7.57 2.82 -1.53
C LEU A 33 -8.78 2.01 -1.07
N GLY A 34 -9.23 2.17 0.17
CA GLY A 34 -10.28 1.35 0.76
C GLY A 34 -9.88 -0.12 0.96
N LEU A 35 -8.58 -0.41 1.02
CA LEU A 35 -8.02 -1.75 1.16
C LEU A 35 -7.63 -2.09 2.60
N LEU A 36 -7.81 -1.16 3.53
CA LEU A 36 -7.58 -1.37 4.95
C LEU A 36 -8.92 -1.44 5.69
N ASN A 37 -9.19 -2.56 6.36
CA ASN A 37 -10.38 -2.66 7.21
C ASN A 37 -10.22 -1.81 8.47
N GLU A 38 -11.31 -1.24 8.98
CA GLU A 38 -11.25 -0.33 10.15
C GLU A 38 -10.68 -1.00 11.41
N ASP A 39 -10.95 -2.29 11.59
CA ASP A 39 -10.47 -3.10 12.73
C ASP A 39 -9.11 -3.76 12.47
N GLU A 40 -8.52 -3.58 11.28
CA GLU A 40 -7.29 -4.26 10.91
C GLU A 40 -6.06 -3.58 11.51
N VAL A 41 -5.36 -4.32 12.37
CA VAL A 41 -4.08 -3.92 12.92
C VAL A 41 -2.95 -4.52 12.09
N LEU A 42 -2.42 -3.71 11.18
CA LEU A 42 -1.17 -4.00 10.47
C LEU A 42 -0.01 -4.00 11.46
N LYS A 43 0.91 -4.95 11.32
CA LYS A 43 2.16 -5.00 12.09
C LYS A 43 3.29 -4.38 11.29
N ASP A 44 4.03 -3.48 11.93
CA ASP A 44 5.27 -2.95 11.39
C ASP A 44 6.40 -3.96 11.66
N ASP A 45 7.06 -4.40 10.60
CA ASP A 45 8.24 -5.26 10.69
C ASP A 45 9.54 -4.46 10.87
N GLY A 46 9.47 -3.13 10.98
CA GLY A 46 10.61 -2.24 11.16
C GLY A 46 11.41 -1.99 9.89
N HIS A 47 10.98 -2.58 8.76
CA HIS A 47 11.57 -2.36 7.46
C HIS A 47 10.80 -1.30 6.68
N ALA A 48 11.54 -0.46 5.97
CA ALA A 48 10.95 0.49 5.04
C ALA A 48 10.19 -0.25 3.93
N ILE A 49 9.08 0.33 3.48
CA ILE A 49 8.20 -0.29 2.49
C ILE A 49 8.64 0.17 1.10
N THR A 50 9.03 -0.78 0.24
CA THR A 50 9.36 -0.50 -1.16
C THR A 50 8.11 -0.44 -2.02
N LEU A 51 8.21 0.14 -3.22
CA LEU A 51 7.14 0.13 -4.21
C LEU A 51 6.67 -1.28 -4.52
N GLU A 52 7.59 -2.25 -4.61
CA GLU A 52 7.26 -3.64 -4.87
C GLU A 52 6.41 -4.24 -3.74
N LYS A 53 6.81 -4.04 -2.47
CA LYS A 53 6.06 -4.51 -1.31
C LYS A 53 4.67 -3.87 -1.25
N PHE A 54 4.58 -2.55 -1.49
CA PHE A 54 3.31 -1.84 -1.51
C PHE A 54 2.38 -2.35 -2.62
N ARG A 55 2.89 -2.47 -3.85
CA ARG A 55 2.14 -2.95 -5.01
C ARG A 55 1.67 -4.39 -4.82
N ALA A 56 2.52 -5.27 -4.29
CA ALA A 56 2.16 -6.65 -4.02
C ALA A 56 0.99 -6.74 -3.02
N GLU A 57 1.03 -5.94 -1.95
CA GLU A 57 -0.06 -5.93 -0.98
C GLU A 57 -1.36 -5.39 -1.59
N VAL A 58 -1.30 -4.27 -2.31
CA VAL A 58 -2.47 -3.67 -2.98
C VAL A 58 -3.13 -4.68 -3.91
N ASN A 59 -2.34 -5.36 -4.74
CA ASN A 59 -2.83 -6.38 -5.65
C ASN A 59 -3.46 -7.55 -4.89
N LYS A 60 -2.77 -8.08 -3.87
CA LYS A 60 -3.27 -9.19 -3.05
C LYS A 60 -4.63 -8.86 -2.44
N ARG A 61 -4.77 -7.71 -1.78
CA ARG A 61 -6.02 -7.30 -1.13
C ARG A 61 -7.13 -7.05 -2.15
N THR A 62 -6.78 -6.48 -3.29
CA THR A 62 -7.73 -6.31 -4.40
C THR A 62 -8.23 -7.68 -4.84
N GLU A 63 -7.36 -8.65 -5.10
CA GLU A 63 -7.76 -10.00 -5.49
C GLU A 63 -8.62 -10.70 -4.41
N GLU A 64 -8.29 -10.56 -3.13
CA GLU A 64 -9.08 -11.08 -2.02
C GLU A 64 -10.50 -10.50 -1.99
N ILE A 65 -10.63 -9.17 -2.17
CA ILE A 65 -11.93 -8.49 -2.25
C ILE A 65 -12.72 -9.01 -3.46
N TRP A 66 -12.09 -9.09 -4.64
CA TRP A 66 -12.76 -9.53 -5.86
C TRP A 66 -13.15 -11.01 -5.82
N SER A 67 -12.38 -11.85 -5.13
CA SER A 67 -12.69 -13.28 -4.94
C SER A 67 -13.80 -13.54 -3.91
N ALA A 68 -14.12 -12.54 -3.08
CA ALA A 68 -15.21 -12.60 -2.10
C ALA A 68 -16.57 -12.19 -2.69
N PHE A 69 -16.61 -11.69 -3.93
CA PHE A 69 -17.81 -11.36 -4.69
C PHE A 69 -18.17 -12.46 -5.69
#